data_AF-A0A7U6KNQ4-F1
#
_entry.id   AF-A0A7U6KNQ4-F1
#
_cell.length_a   1.000
_cell.length_b   1.000
_cell.length_c   1.000
_cell.angle_alpha   90.00
_cell.angle_beta   90.00
_cell.angle_gamma   90.00
#
_symmetry.space_group_name_H-M   'P 1'
#
loop_
_entity.id
_entity.type
_entity.pdbx_description
1 polymer ?
#
loop_
_entity_poly.entity_id
_entity_poly.type
_entity_poly.pdbx_seq_one_letter_code
_entity_poly.pdbx_strand_id
1 'polypeptide(L)'
;MFMTGFMRVLEEPKDKTNNVPTLRDAYTYFKSAKTSLAKGTIDTYDGQILNKLDDWLDISLNDISKSMISDKHKEISKHSKAQANATMRALRSVWNYCRDSFLDDNEDFFN
;
A
#
# COMPACT_ATOMS: atom_id res chain seq x y z
N MET A 1 3.48 39.79 -34.41
CA MET A 1 2.56 39.78 -33.25
C MET A 1 2.40 38.33 -32.82
N PHE A 2 2.67 38.06 -31.54
CA PHE A 2 2.83 36.76 -30.85
C PHE A 2 1.72 35.74 -31.19
N MET A 3 1.93 34.41 -31.16
CA MET A 3 2.24 33.58 -29.98
C MET A 3 2.93 32.27 -30.43
N THR A 4 4.19 32.02 -30.06
CA THR A 4 4.60 31.13 -28.94
C THR A 4 3.68 29.93 -28.68
N GLY A 5 4.22 28.75 -29.01
CA GLY A 5 4.38 27.65 -28.05
C GLY A 5 3.10 27.05 -27.48
N PHE A 6 2.64 25.99 -28.12
CA PHE A 6 2.10 24.86 -27.37
C PHE A 6 2.34 23.60 -28.19
N MET A 7 3.56 23.05 -28.06
CA MET A 7 3.77 21.64 -28.31
C MET A 7 2.84 20.92 -27.33
N ARG A 8 1.64 20.58 -27.82
CA ARG A 8 0.72 19.71 -27.11
C ARG A 8 1.45 18.37 -27.03
N VAL A 9 2.17 18.19 -25.92
CA VAL A 9 2.51 16.86 -25.42
C VAL A 9 1.18 16.12 -25.48
N LEU A 10 1.09 15.18 -26.42
CA LEU A 10 0.03 14.21 -26.40
C LEU A 10 0.21 13.54 -25.04
N GLU A 11 -0.67 13.86 -24.08
CA GLU A 11 -0.82 13.03 -22.90
C GLU A 11 -1.02 11.63 -23.45
N GLU A 12 -0.01 10.78 -23.28
CA GLU A 12 -0.09 9.36 -23.53
C GLU A 12 -1.41 8.90 -22.90
N PRO A 13 -2.27 8.15 -23.61
CA PRO A 13 -3.55 7.74 -23.07
C PRO A 13 -3.28 7.08 -21.73
N LYS A 14 -3.72 7.72 -20.64
CA LYS A 14 -3.54 7.24 -19.27
C LYS A 14 -4.22 5.89 -19.22
N ASP A 15 -3.40 4.86 -19.38
CA ASP A 15 -3.86 3.49 -19.48
C ASP A 15 -4.73 3.22 -18.26
N LYS A 16 -6.00 2.89 -18.48
CA LYS A 16 -6.93 2.50 -17.42
C LYS A 16 -6.60 1.07 -17.00
N THR A 17 -5.33 0.80 -16.72
CA THR A 17 -4.93 -0.39 -15.99
C THR A 17 -5.28 -0.13 -14.54
N ASN A 18 -5.89 -1.11 -13.90
CA ASN A 18 -6.10 -1.17 -12.46
C ASN A 18 -4.74 -1.05 -11.74
N ASN A 19 -4.23 0.17 -11.56
CA ASN A 19 -2.88 0.40 -11.09
C ASN A 19 -2.88 0.16 -9.58
N VAL A 20 -2.60 -1.08 -9.19
CA VAL A 20 -2.62 -1.50 -7.79
C VAL A 20 -1.60 -0.66 -7.02
N PRO A 21 -2.01 0.00 -5.92
CA PRO A 21 -1.16 0.95 -5.23
C PRO A 21 0.11 0.29 -4.69
N THR A 22 1.14 1.12 -4.51
CA THR A 22 2.32 0.72 -3.74
C THR A 22 1.95 0.47 -2.28
N LEU A 23 2.81 -0.23 -1.52
CA LEU A 23 2.61 -0.39 -0.08
C LEU A 23 2.53 0.98 0.64
N ARG A 24 3.32 1.97 0.19
CA ARG A 24 3.29 3.34 0.73
C ARG A 24 1.94 4.02 0.47
N ASP A 25 1.44 3.94 -0.77
CA ASP A 25 0.17 4.56 -1.14
C ASP A 25 -0.98 3.89 -0.38
N ALA A 26 -0.98 2.56 -0.36
CA ALA A 26 -1.94 1.75 0.38
C ALA A 26 -1.97 2.09 1.87
N TYR A 27 -0.79 2.23 2.48
CA TYR A 27 -0.69 2.58 3.89
C TYR A 27 -1.11 4.03 4.18
N THR A 28 -0.79 4.95 3.27
CA THR A 28 -1.23 6.35 3.38
C THR A 28 -2.74 6.46 3.31
N TYR A 29 -3.36 5.77 2.36
CA TYR A 29 -4.81 5.69 2.23
C TYR A 29 -5.46 5.04 3.45
N PHE A 30 -4.90 3.94 3.94
CA PHE A 30 -5.34 3.28 5.18
C PHE A 30 -5.39 4.26 6.36
N LYS A 31 -4.34 5.08 6.53
CA LYS A 31 -4.28 6.09 7.60
C LYS A 31 -5.31 7.20 7.42
N SER A 32 -5.52 7.69 6.20
CA SER A 32 -6.51 8.75 5.95
C SER A 32 -7.94 8.27 6.17
N ALA A 33 -8.21 6.99 5.88
CA ALA A 33 -9.56 6.48 5.90
C ALA A 33 -9.95 5.85 7.25
N LYS A 34 -8.99 5.32 8.02
CA LYS A 34 -9.21 4.83 9.40
C LYS A 34 -8.93 5.90 10.46
N THR A 35 -9.70 6.98 10.42
CA THR A 35 -9.60 8.11 11.37
C THR A 35 -9.94 7.74 12.82
N SER A 36 -10.66 6.62 13.04
CA SER A 36 -11.07 6.14 14.37
C SER A 36 -10.02 5.28 15.09
N LEU A 37 -8.87 4.99 14.47
CA LEU A 37 -7.83 4.22 15.12
C LEU A 37 -7.14 5.03 16.23
N ALA A 38 -6.92 4.38 17.37
CA ALA A 38 -6.13 4.96 18.45
C ALA A 38 -4.71 5.29 17.95
N LYS A 39 -4.19 6.45 18.36
CA LYS A 39 -2.85 6.92 17.96
C LYS A 39 -1.76 5.87 18.19
N GLY A 40 -1.79 5.17 19.33
CA GLY A 40 -0.81 4.12 19.63
C GLY A 40 -0.83 2.95 18.62
N THR A 41 -1.97 2.66 18.02
CA THR A 41 -2.08 1.66 16.96
C THR A 41 -1.42 2.16 15.68
N ILE A 42 -1.63 3.43 15.31
CA ILE A 42 -0.97 4.06 14.15
C ILE A 42 0.55 4.12 14.37
N ASP A 43 1.01 4.56 15.53
CA ASP A 43 2.44 4.61 15.85
C ASP A 43 3.09 3.22 15.75
N THR A 44 2.38 2.19 16.21
CA THR A 44 2.83 0.79 16.06
C THR A 44 2.91 0.42 14.59
N TYR A 45 1.89 0.74 13.79
CA TYR A 45 1.86 0.43 12.36
C TYR A 45 2.95 1.18 11.60
N ASP A 46 3.23 2.44 11.92
CA ASP A 46 4.32 3.20 11.33
C ASP A 46 5.65 2.48 11.58
N GLY A 47 5.89 2.02 12.82
CA GLY A 47 7.07 1.24 13.15
C GLY A 47 7.16 -0.11 12.43
N GLN A 48 6.02 -0.74 12.12
CA GLN A 48 6.00 -2.01 11.38
C GLN A 48 6.19 -1.80 9.87
N ILE A 49 5.44 -0.88 9.27
CA ILE A 49 5.39 -0.70 7.82
C ILE A 49 6.57 0.14 7.34
N LEU A 50 6.81 1.31 7.94
CA LEU A 50 7.81 2.25 7.44
C LEU A 50 9.24 1.85 7.78
N ASN A 51 9.44 1.04 8.82
CA ASN A 51 10.78 0.65 9.27
C ASN A 51 11.13 -0.82 9.03
N LYS A 52 10.16 -1.76 9.06
CA LYS A 52 10.46 -3.19 8.87
C LYS A 52 10.20 -3.68 7.45
N LEU A 53 9.43 -2.93 6.67
CA LEU A 53 9.11 -3.17 5.27
C LEU A 53 9.53 -1.96 4.42
N ASP A 54 10.57 -1.25 4.84
CA ASP A 54 11.08 -0.04 4.19
C ASP A 54 11.47 -0.29 2.73
N ASP A 55 12.09 -1.45 2.48
CA ASP A 55 12.46 -1.95 1.16
C ASP A 55 11.27 -2.29 0.25
N TRP A 56 10.05 -2.37 0.79
CA TRP A 56 8.83 -2.70 0.04
C TRP A 56 7.91 -1.51 -0.18
N LEU A 57 8.23 -0.34 0.38
CA LEU A 57 7.32 0.80 0.36
C LEU A 57 6.92 1.21 -1.05
N ASP A 58 7.82 1.07 -2.02
CA ASP A 58 7.59 1.49 -3.40
C ASP A 58 7.22 0.30 -4.33
N ILE A 59 7.00 -0.89 -3.76
CA ILE A 59 6.53 -2.09 -4.47
C ILE A 59 5.00 -2.08 -4.51
N SER A 60 4.40 -2.39 -5.67
CA SER A 60 2.93 -2.58 -5.77
C SER A 60 2.48 -3.72 -4.86
N LEU A 61 1.32 -3.58 -4.21
CA LEU A 61 0.79 -4.67 -3.37
C LEU A 61 0.74 -6.00 -4.14
N ASN A 62 0.35 -6.00 -5.42
CA ASN A 62 0.28 -7.22 -6.24
C ASN A 62 1.64 -7.90 -6.45
N ASP A 63 2.74 -7.15 -6.39
CA ASP A 63 4.10 -7.67 -6.61
C ASP A 63 4.72 -8.21 -5.31
N ILE A 64 4.11 -7.95 -4.14
CA ILE A 64 4.54 -8.54 -2.87
C ILE A 64 4.10 -10.00 -2.82
N SER A 65 5.05 -10.90 -3.13
CA SER A 65 4.80 -12.33 -3.19
C SER A 65 4.77 -13.02 -1.81
N LYS A 66 4.20 -14.24 -1.77
CA LYS A 66 4.18 -15.08 -0.56
C LYS A 66 5.59 -15.46 -0.07
N SER A 67 6.54 -15.65 -0.98
CA SER A 67 7.94 -15.96 -0.61
C SER A 67 8.60 -14.75 0.05
N MET A 68 8.44 -13.55 -0.52
CA MET A 68 8.91 -12.30 0.10
C MET A 68 8.39 -12.15 1.53
N ILE A 69 7.08 -12.37 1.74
CA ILE A 69 6.43 -12.36 3.06
C ILE A 69 7.06 -13.39 4.00
N SER A 70 7.23 -14.63 3.54
CA SER A 70 7.80 -15.70 4.37
C SER A 70 9.24 -15.39 4.76
N ASP A 71 10.05 -14.90 3.83
CA ASP A 71 11.47 -14.67 4.04
C ASP A 71 11.71 -13.43 4.92
N LYS A 72 10.96 -12.34 4.71
CA LYS A 72 10.98 -11.18 5.61
C LYS A 72 10.50 -11.53 7.02
N HIS A 73 9.48 -12.39 7.16
CA HIS A 73 9.05 -12.87 8.48
C HIS A 73 10.16 -13.65 9.20
N LYS A 74 10.84 -14.55 8.50
CA LYS A 74 11.99 -15.30 9.04
C LYS A 74 13.11 -14.35 9.42
N GLU A 75 13.40 -13.36 8.58
CA GLU A 75 14.43 -12.35 8.82
C GLU A 75 14.18 -11.58 10.12
N ILE A 76 13.00 -10.97 10.28
CA ILE A 76 12.62 -10.22 11.49
C ILE A 76 12.59 -11.15 12.71
N SER A 77 12.16 -12.40 12.53
CA SER A 77 12.09 -13.40 13.60
C SER A 77 13.45 -13.77 14.21
N LYS A 78 14.56 -13.55 13.49
CA LYS A 78 15.92 -13.70 14.04
C LYS A 78 16.16 -12.77 15.22
N HIS A 79 15.52 -11.60 15.22
CA HIS A 79 15.63 -10.60 16.28
C HIS A 79 14.44 -10.65 17.24
N SER A 80 13.22 -10.77 16.71
CA SER A 80 12.01 -10.89 17.52
C SER A 80 10.84 -11.48 16.74
N LYS A 81 10.41 -12.67 17.16
CA LYS A 81 9.21 -13.33 16.62
C LYS A 81 7.93 -12.52 16.87
N ALA A 82 7.87 -11.81 17.99
CA ALA A 82 6.75 -10.92 18.31
C ALA A 82 6.66 -9.76 17.30
N GLN A 83 7.79 -9.12 16.99
CA GLN A 83 7.84 -8.07 15.97
C GLN A 83 7.48 -8.62 14.60
N ALA A 84 8.01 -9.77 14.19
CA ALA A 84 7.68 -10.38 12.91
C ALA A 84 6.16 -10.63 12.75
N ASN A 85 5.53 -11.16 13.80
CA ASN A 85 4.09 -11.36 13.81
C ASN A 85 3.31 -10.03 13.76
N ALA A 86 3.77 -9.00 14.49
CA ALA A 86 3.17 -7.68 14.45
C ALA A 86 3.29 -7.04 13.07
N THR A 87 4.44 -7.16 12.41
CA THR A 87 4.67 -6.67 11.05
C THR A 87 3.70 -7.31 10.06
N MET A 88 3.57 -8.65 10.08
CA MET A 88 2.67 -9.34 9.15
C MET A 88 1.19 -9.04 9.42
N ARG A 89 0.82 -8.81 10.69
CA ARG A 89 -0.54 -8.36 11.05
C ARG A 89 -0.82 -6.96 10.49
N ALA A 90 0.13 -6.03 10.60
CA ALA A 90 -0.01 -4.68 10.05
C ALA A 90 -0.14 -4.74 8.52
N LEU A 91 0.74 -5.47 7.83
CA LEU A 91 0.69 -5.64 6.38
C LEU A 91 -0.66 -6.20 5.93
N ARG A 92 -1.16 -7.26 6.59
CA ARG A 92 -2.47 -7.85 6.28
C ARG A 92 -3.62 -6.87 6.48
N SER A 93 -3.55 -6.05 7.53
CA SER A 93 -4.57 -5.02 7.82
C SER A 93 -4.65 -3.97 6.71
N VAL A 94 -3.49 -3.47 6.27
CA VAL A 94 -3.38 -2.52 5.14
C VAL A 94 -3.88 -3.15 3.84
N TRP A 95 -3.43 -4.37 3.54
CA TRP A 95 -3.82 -5.09 2.33
C TRP A 95 -5.33 -5.30 2.26
N ASN A 96 -5.91 -5.89 3.32
CA ASN A 96 -7.34 -6.18 3.34
C ASN A 96 -8.14 -4.89 3.16
N TYR A 97 -7.77 -3.83 3.87
CA TYR A 97 -8.47 -2.56 3.75
C TYR A 97 -8.42 -1.99 2.33
N CYS A 98 -7.23 -1.95 1.72
CA CYS A 98 -7.12 -1.48 0.34
C CYS A 98 -7.94 -2.33 -0.61
N ARG A 99 -7.81 -3.67 -0.55
CA ARG A 99 -8.57 -4.56 -1.40
C ARG A 99 -10.07 -4.36 -1.24
N ASP A 100 -10.56 -4.27 0.00
CA ASP A 100 -11.99 -4.12 0.26
C ASP A 100 -12.48 -2.77 -0.29
N SER A 101 -11.71 -1.67 -0.14
CA SER A 101 -12.04 -0.37 -0.74
C SER A 101 -12.05 -0.37 -2.27
N PHE A 102 -11.12 -1.07 -2.93
CA PHE A 102 -11.11 -1.18 -4.40
C PHE A 102 -12.20 -2.12 -4.94
N LEU A 103 -12.65 -3.09 -4.14
CA LEU A 103 -13.77 -3.96 -4.52
C LEU A 103 -15.12 -3.26 -4.32
N ASP A 104 -15.27 -2.45 -3.27
CA ASP A 104 -16.46 -1.61 -3.05
C ASP A 104 -16.66 -0.61 -4.21
N ASP A 105 -15.58 0.03 -4.68
CA ASP A 105 -15.63 0.94 -5.84
C ASP A 105 -16.01 0.22 -7.16
N ASN A 106 -15.98 -1.12 -7.19
CA ASN A 106 -16.36 -1.95 -8.35
C ASN A 106 -17.71 -2.67 -8.17
N GLU A 107 -18.43 -2.45 -7.06
CA GLU A 107 -19.71 -3.14 -6.76
C GLU A 107 -20.95 -2.43 -7.34
N ASP A 108 -20.78 -1.52 -8.31
CA ASP A 108 -21.86 -0.82 -9.03
C ASP A 108 -22.18 -1.42 -10.43
N PHE A 109 -21.88 -2.70 -10.70
CA PHE A 109 -22.15 -3.30 -12.02
C PHE A 109 -23.10 -4.49 -12.08
N PHE A 110 -23.69 -4.94 -10.96
CA PHE A 110 -24.79 -5.92 -11.01
C PHE A 110 -25.77 -5.74 -9.85
N ASN A 111 -26.71 -4.80 -9.99
CA ASN A 111 -28.11 -4.99 -9.57
C ASN A 111 -29.04 -3.99 -10.26
#